data_AF-A0A1V5LVW3-F1
#
_entry.id   AF-A0A1V5LVW3-F1
#
_cell.length_a   1.000
_cell.length_b   1.000
_cell.length_c   1.000
_cell.angle_alpha   90.00
_cell.angle_beta   90.00
_cell.angle_gamma   90.00
#
_symmetry.space_group_name_H-M   'P 1'
#
loop_
_entity.id
_entity.type
_entity.pdbx_description
1 polymer ?
#
loop_
_entity_poly.entity_id
_entity_poly.type
_entity_poly.pdbx_seq_one_letter_code
_entity_poly.pdbx_strand_id
1 'polypeptide(L)'
;MMRTTTTMANLALMLFTRQFTVMVNAGASLVRCLAILEDEAPRPYAEAAAAIRDRVEKGASLAKAIEPMPDLFPQFYLCMIRSGEIGGVLDLALNHLTELLHDDWSLSGLLGTTSLLMPDTRCQLESWDELSAPRRAILLSLFCRAYGMMLTSGVPIAQASLVAADFLPSKEREAMHRMVQVMREGENLEALMAELTFLPPIARGMYRLGTETGTLDTCLLKLGDLYRYEVMYQRALPEASYGLFRFTPDVVMEETMECDQYDMRPIQRMVNVLLEKALKAGADTILLVPDDEKRLLVQYGIAGEMQTELHLPMFARQPLWQFLRVWTNTFDQREGHIRTRINGRELDVCIVFATEPNGESVTITLK
;
A
#
# COMPACT_ATOMS: atom_id res chain seq x y z
N MET A 1 5.02 -31.97 -11.23
CA MET A 1 6.40 -31.45 -11.18
C MET A 1 6.32 -29.93 -11.23
N MET A 2 6.86 -29.24 -10.21
CA MET A 2 7.08 -27.78 -10.07
C MET A 2 5.87 -26.83 -10.05
N ARG A 3 5.27 -26.65 -8.86
CA ARG A 3 4.54 -25.41 -8.46
C ARG A 3 5.26 -24.66 -7.32
N THR A 4 6.53 -25.02 -7.04
CA THR A 4 7.29 -24.60 -5.86
C THR A 4 8.24 -23.41 -6.10
N THR A 5 8.26 -22.78 -7.27
CA THR A 5 9.35 -21.86 -7.66
C THR A 5 9.12 -20.38 -7.39
N THR A 6 7.89 -19.85 -7.46
CA THR A 6 7.66 -18.38 -7.36
C THR A 6 7.64 -17.85 -5.92
N THR A 7 6.98 -18.55 -4.99
CA THR A 7 6.89 -18.11 -3.57
C THR A 7 8.25 -18.11 -2.89
N MET A 8 9.09 -19.11 -3.19
CA MET A 8 10.46 -19.21 -2.67
C MET A 8 11.36 -18.11 -3.25
N ALA A 9 11.19 -17.75 -4.52
CA ALA A 9 11.92 -16.62 -5.12
C ALA A 9 11.54 -15.28 -4.46
N ASN A 10 10.25 -15.05 -4.20
CA ASN A 10 9.78 -13.84 -3.52
C ASN A 10 10.33 -13.74 -2.09
N LEU A 11 10.33 -14.85 -1.35
CA LEU A 11 10.90 -14.90 -0.01
C LEU A 11 12.41 -14.60 -0.04
N ALA A 12 13.14 -15.17 -1.00
CA ALA A 12 14.57 -14.95 -1.15
C ALA A 12 14.90 -13.47 -1.46
N LEU A 13 14.17 -12.84 -2.38
CA LEU A 13 14.33 -11.40 -2.66
C LEU A 13 14.02 -10.55 -1.42
N MET A 14 12.93 -10.86 -0.71
CA MET A 14 12.55 -10.15 0.52
C MET A 14 13.65 -10.27 1.59
N LEU A 15 14.19 -11.46 1.82
CA LEU A 15 15.26 -11.69 2.80
C LEU A 15 16.55 -10.99 2.40
N PHE A 16 16.97 -11.10 1.14
CA PHE A 16 18.12 -10.39 0.57
C PHE A 16 17.98 -8.88 0.81
N THR A 17 16.83 -8.32 0.43
CA THR A 17 16.55 -6.89 0.55
C THR A 17 16.55 -6.47 2.01
N ARG A 18 15.90 -7.22 2.90
CA ARG A 18 15.84 -6.90 4.33
C ARG A 18 17.23 -6.90 4.97
N GLN A 19 18.07 -7.89 4.68
CA GLN A 19 19.45 -7.93 5.17
C GLN A 19 20.25 -6.74 4.64
N PHE A 20 20.10 -6.41 3.36
CA PHE A 20 20.75 -5.26 2.75
C PHE A 20 20.35 -3.95 3.43
N THR A 21 19.04 -3.73 3.62
CA THR A 21 18.46 -2.58 4.31
C THR A 21 19.03 -2.42 5.72
N VAL A 22 19.08 -3.49 6.51
CA VAL A 22 19.60 -3.45 7.89
C VAL A 22 21.06 -2.97 7.91
N MET A 23 21.89 -3.46 7.01
CA MET A 23 23.30 -3.07 6.96
C MET A 23 23.51 -1.64 6.45
N VAL A 24 22.76 -1.21 5.43
CA VAL A 24 22.82 0.17 4.91
C VAL A 24 22.35 1.16 5.98
N ASN A 25 21.26 0.86 6.70
CA ASN A 25 20.78 1.69 7.81
C ASN A 25 21.78 1.74 8.98
N ALA A 26 22.59 0.70 9.16
CA ALA A 26 23.68 0.68 10.14
C ALA A 26 24.93 1.47 9.68
N GLY A 27 24.89 2.10 8.49
CA GLY A 27 25.97 2.91 7.94
C GLY A 27 27.10 2.11 7.29
N ALA A 28 26.89 0.83 6.98
CA ALA A 28 27.87 0.04 6.25
C ALA A 28 27.95 0.50 4.77
N SER A 29 29.15 0.44 4.19
CA SER A 29 29.35 0.77 2.77
C SER A 29 28.71 -0.29 1.86
N LEU A 30 28.25 0.12 0.67
CA LEU A 30 27.59 -0.78 -0.29
C LEU A 30 28.43 -2.01 -0.62
N VAL A 31 29.73 -1.82 -0.87
CA VAL A 31 30.66 -2.90 -1.17
C VAL A 31 30.72 -3.92 -0.03
N ARG A 32 30.74 -3.45 1.22
CA ARG A 32 30.75 -4.32 2.41
C ARG A 32 29.42 -5.06 2.56
N CYS A 33 28.29 -4.38 2.39
CA CYS A 33 26.98 -5.01 2.43
C CYS A 33 26.86 -6.14 1.39
N LEU A 34 27.29 -5.87 0.16
CA LEU A 34 27.24 -6.84 -0.95
C LEU A 34 28.19 -8.02 -0.73
N ALA A 35 29.35 -7.81 -0.12
CA ALA A 35 30.25 -8.90 0.26
C ALA A 35 29.61 -9.84 1.30
N ILE A 36 28.91 -9.30 2.30
CA ILE A 36 28.19 -10.12 3.28
C ILE A 36 27.04 -10.88 2.61
N LEU A 37 26.29 -10.22 1.70
CA LEU A 37 25.20 -10.87 0.97
C LEU A 37 25.69 -11.96 0.01
N GLU A 38 26.89 -11.85 -0.54
CA GLU A 38 27.50 -12.90 -1.35
C GLU A 38 27.69 -14.20 -0.55
N ASP A 39 28.11 -14.08 0.72
CA ASP A 39 28.36 -15.23 1.60
C ASP A 39 27.07 -15.80 2.21
N GLU A 40 26.11 -14.95 2.56
CA GLU A 40 24.94 -15.32 3.38
C GLU A 40 23.63 -15.53 2.57
N ALA A 41 23.48 -14.91 1.40
CA ALA A 41 22.21 -14.96 0.67
C ALA A 41 21.99 -16.33 -0.01
N PRO A 42 20.75 -16.83 -0.10
CA PRO A 42 20.46 -18.01 -0.88
C PRO A 42 20.71 -17.75 -2.37
N ARG A 43 21.24 -18.75 -3.08
CA ARG A 43 21.32 -18.68 -4.55
C ARG A 43 19.92 -18.53 -5.15
N PRO A 44 19.75 -17.73 -6.22
CA PRO A 44 20.79 -17.07 -7.04
C PRO A 44 21.27 -15.69 -6.52
N TYR A 45 20.74 -15.19 -5.39
CA TYR A 45 21.04 -13.84 -4.92
C TYR A 45 22.49 -13.65 -4.43
N ALA A 46 23.15 -14.70 -3.95
CA ALA A 46 24.60 -14.66 -3.66
C ALA A 46 25.43 -14.33 -4.91
N GLU A 47 25.16 -15.02 -6.03
CA GLU A 47 25.87 -14.79 -7.31
C GLU A 47 25.55 -13.39 -7.86
N ALA A 48 24.31 -12.93 -7.68
CA ALA A 48 23.92 -11.57 -8.00
C ALA A 48 24.66 -10.54 -7.13
N ALA A 49 24.81 -10.77 -5.83
CA ALA A 49 25.53 -9.88 -4.93
C ALA A 49 26.99 -9.71 -5.34
N ALA A 50 27.66 -10.80 -5.70
CA ALA A 50 29.02 -10.79 -6.22
C ALA A 50 29.14 -9.96 -7.52
N ALA A 51 28.23 -10.18 -8.47
CA ALA A 51 28.18 -9.45 -9.73
C ALA A 51 27.88 -7.95 -9.54
N ILE A 52 26.99 -7.61 -8.61
CA ILE A 52 26.69 -6.21 -8.27
C ILE A 52 27.92 -5.57 -7.60
N ARG A 53 28.57 -6.26 -6.66
CA ARG A 53 29.75 -5.75 -5.95
C ARG A 53 30.88 -5.38 -6.91
N ASP A 54 31.25 -6.30 -7.80
CA ASP A 54 32.32 -6.08 -8.79
C ASP A 54 32.08 -4.83 -9.66
N ARG A 55 30.82 -4.55 -10.01
CA ARG A 55 30.46 -3.39 -10.83
C ARG A 55 30.47 -2.09 -10.02
N VAL A 56 29.99 -2.14 -8.78
CA VAL A 56 30.03 -0.98 -7.87
C VAL A 56 31.47 -0.62 -7.50
N GLU A 57 32.35 -1.61 -7.28
CA GLU A 57 33.79 -1.40 -7.05
C GLU A 57 34.47 -0.71 -8.25
N LYS A 58 34.00 -0.99 -9.47
CA LYS A 58 34.45 -0.33 -10.71
C LYS A 58 33.82 1.05 -10.94
N GLY A 59 33.00 1.54 -10.00
CA GLY A 59 32.41 2.89 -10.03
C GLY A 59 31.04 2.99 -10.69
N ALA A 60 30.37 1.86 -11.02
CA ALA A 60 28.98 1.91 -11.47
C ALA A 60 28.05 2.27 -10.30
N SER A 61 26.94 2.97 -10.59
CA SER A 61 25.86 3.12 -9.61
C SER A 61 25.24 1.75 -9.29
N LEU A 62 24.63 1.61 -8.11
CA LEU A 62 23.92 0.41 -7.68
C LEU A 62 22.78 0.05 -8.65
N ALA A 63 22.00 1.02 -9.10
CA ALA A 63 20.97 0.80 -10.11
C ALA A 63 21.57 0.27 -11.41
N LYS A 64 22.70 0.82 -11.87
CA LYS A 64 23.36 0.36 -13.10
C LYS A 64 23.95 -1.04 -12.96
N ALA A 65 24.41 -1.39 -11.75
CA ALA A 65 24.91 -2.71 -11.43
C ALA A 65 23.80 -3.78 -11.43
N ILE A 66 22.60 -3.42 -10.96
CA ILE A 66 21.41 -4.30 -10.88
C ILE A 66 20.73 -4.51 -12.24
N GLU A 67 20.70 -3.48 -13.10
CA GLU A 67 19.91 -3.44 -14.35
C GLU A 67 19.97 -4.70 -15.24
N PRO A 68 21.13 -5.38 -15.42
CA PRO A 68 21.20 -6.59 -16.26
C PRO A 68 20.63 -7.87 -15.65
N MET A 69 20.04 -7.82 -14.45
CA MET A 69 19.46 -8.98 -13.76
C MET A 69 17.94 -8.83 -13.55
N PRO A 70 17.14 -8.58 -14.62
CA PRO A 70 15.70 -8.32 -14.50
C PRO A 70 14.90 -9.51 -13.95
N ASP A 71 15.41 -10.74 -14.11
CA ASP A 71 14.78 -11.96 -13.59
C ASP A 71 14.90 -12.08 -12.06
N LEU A 72 15.89 -11.43 -11.44
CA LEU A 72 16.11 -11.43 -10.00
C LEU A 72 15.62 -10.14 -9.34
N PHE A 73 15.75 -9.02 -10.05
CA PHE A 73 15.37 -7.68 -9.61
C PHE A 73 14.39 -7.08 -10.62
N PRO A 74 13.08 -7.13 -10.33
CA PRO A 74 12.05 -6.59 -11.20
C PRO A 74 12.21 -5.08 -11.42
N GLN A 75 11.57 -4.57 -12.47
CA GLN A 75 11.66 -3.16 -12.84
C GLN A 75 11.33 -2.21 -11.68
N PHE A 76 10.28 -2.47 -10.89
CA PHE A 76 9.94 -1.60 -9.75
C PHE A 76 11.07 -1.54 -8.71
N TYR A 77 11.80 -2.64 -8.51
CA TYR A 77 12.93 -2.73 -7.58
C TYR A 77 14.06 -1.83 -8.07
N LEU A 78 14.42 -1.97 -9.35
CA LEU A 78 15.42 -1.14 -10.02
C LEU A 78 15.05 0.35 -9.97
N CYS A 79 13.81 0.70 -10.29
CA CYS A 79 13.32 2.08 -10.24
C CYS A 79 13.43 2.67 -8.83
N MET A 80 13.08 1.91 -7.79
CA MET A 80 13.17 2.38 -6.41
C MET A 80 14.62 2.59 -5.96
N ILE A 81 15.53 1.68 -6.29
CA ILE A 81 16.97 1.87 -6.05
C ILE A 81 17.48 3.11 -6.78
N ARG A 82 17.11 3.28 -8.05
CA ARG A 82 17.48 4.46 -8.85
C ARG A 82 16.97 5.76 -8.22
N SER A 83 15.73 5.80 -7.76
CA SER A 83 15.17 6.96 -7.03
C SER A 83 15.93 7.24 -5.73
N GLY A 84 16.27 6.20 -4.97
CA GLY A 84 17.08 6.31 -3.76
C GLY A 84 18.49 6.84 -4.02
N GLU A 85 19.18 6.35 -5.06
CA GLU A 85 20.49 6.86 -5.46
C GLU A 85 20.44 8.33 -5.90
N ILE A 86 19.47 8.69 -6.73
CA ILE A 86 19.31 10.07 -7.24
C ILE A 86 18.95 11.02 -6.11
N GLY A 87 18.09 10.59 -5.18
CA GLY A 87 17.70 11.37 -4.01
C GLY A 87 18.73 11.36 -2.89
N GLY A 88 19.79 10.55 -2.96
CA GLY A 88 20.72 10.36 -1.83
C GLY A 88 20.07 9.74 -0.59
N VAL A 89 18.94 9.05 -0.75
CA VAL A 89 18.11 8.45 0.30
C VAL A 89 17.90 6.95 0.05
N LEU A 90 19.00 6.25 -0.21
CA LEU A 90 18.99 4.83 -0.52
C LEU A 90 18.47 3.98 0.65
N ASP A 91 18.73 4.41 1.89
CA ASP A 91 18.19 3.84 3.11
C ASP A 91 16.65 3.85 3.12
N LEU A 92 16.03 4.99 2.80
CA LEU A 92 14.57 5.11 2.70
C LEU A 92 14.00 4.24 1.57
N ALA A 93 14.67 4.23 0.40
CA ALA A 93 14.27 3.40 -0.73
C ALA A 93 14.30 1.90 -0.39
N LEU A 94 15.34 1.43 0.30
CA LEU A 94 15.49 0.05 0.74
C LEU A 94 14.46 -0.34 1.82
N ASN A 95 14.15 0.57 2.76
CA ASN A 95 13.06 0.38 3.72
C ASN A 95 11.72 0.17 3.00
N HIS A 96 11.42 1.00 1.99
CA HIS A 96 10.20 0.86 1.20
C HIS A 96 10.14 -0.44 0.40
N LEU A 97 11.25 -0.87 -0.21
CA LEU A 97 11.31 -2.17 -0.88
C LEU A 97 11.07 -3.31 0.10
N THR A 98 11.63 -3.21 1.31
CA THR A 98 11.42 -4.22 2.36
C THR A 98 9.95 -4.29 2.78
N GLU A 99 9.30 -3.14 3.02
CA GLU A 99 7.86 -3.07 3.34
C GLU A 99 7.02 -3.68 2.23
N LEU A 100 7.28 -3.28 0.98
CA LEU A 100 6.51 -3.74 -0.18
C LEU A 100 6.64 -5.24 -0.40
N LEU A 101 7.88 -5.77 -0.39
CA LEU A 101 8.15 -7.20 -0.59
C LEU A 101 7.57 -8.04 0.55
N HIS A 102 7.64 -7.54 1.78
CA HIS A 102 7.00 -8.17 2.93
C HIS A 102 5.48 -8.21 2.77
N ASP A 103 4.88 -7.09 2.36
CA ASP A 103 3.45 -6.98 2.13
C ASP A 103 2.99 -7.98 1.06
N ASP A 104 3.68 -8.06 -0.08
CA ASP A 104 3.35 -9.05 -1.13
C ASP A 104 3.55 -10.50 -0.67
N TRP A 105 4.62 -10.79 0.09
CA TRP A 105 4.87 -12.14 0.61
C TRP A 105 3.82 -12.55 1.65
N SER A 106 3.55 -11.69 2.64
CA SER A 106 2.57 -11.96 3.70
C SER A 106 1.17 -12.19 3.14
N LEU A 107 0.77 -11.39 2.14
CA LEU A 107 -0.50 -11.55 1.45
C LEU A 107 -0.54 -12.81 0.56
N SER A 108 0.58 -13.19 -0.06
CA SER A 108 0.66 -14.42 -0.86
C SER A 108 0.55 -15.68 0.01
N GLY A 109 1.14 -15.64 1.22
CA GLY A 109 1.11 -16.75 2.18
C GLY A 109 -0.27 -16.99 2.81
N LEU A 110 -1.02 -15.92 3.10
CA LEU A 110 -2.31 -16.02 3.78
C LEU A 110 -3.45 -16.53 2.87
N LEU A 111 -3.37 -16.28 1.57
CA LEU A 111 -4.47 -16.53 0.61
C LEU A 111 -4.12 -17.48 -0.55
N GLY A 112 -2.87 -17.97 -0.63
CA GLY A 112 -2.42 -18.84 -1.72
C GLY A 112 -2.49 -18.19 -3.12
N THR A 113 -2.46 -16.86 -3.18
CA THR A 113 -2.67 -16.09 -4.42
C THR A 113 -1.35 -15.74 -5.12
N THR A 114 -1.43 -15.51 -6.43
CA THR A 114 -0.32 -15.01 -7.25
C THR A 114 0.18 -13.66 -6.73
N SER A 115 1.51 -13.51 -6.66
CA SER A 115 2.18 -12.23 -6.36
C SER A 115 1.67 -11.11 -7.26
N LEU A 116 1.40 -9.94 -6.68
CA LEU A 116 0.96 -8.75 -7.44
C LEU A 116 2.14 -7.91 -7.92
N LEU A 117 3.25 -7.96 -7.19
CA LEU A 117 4.48 -7.23 -7.50
C LEU A 117 5.27 -7.87 -8.62
N MET A 118 5.16 -9.19 -8.76
CA MET A 118 5.87 -9.98 -9.76
C MET A 118 4.89 -10.40 -10.86
N PRO A 119 4.45 -9.50 -11.77
CA PRO A 119 4.02 -9.99 -13.07
C PRO A 119 5.24 -10.69 -13.70
N ASP A 120 5.01 -11.71 -14.53
CA ASP A 120 6.07 -12.25 -15.38
C ASP A 120 6.86 -11.07 -15.96
N THR A 121 8.17 -11.00 -15.68
CA THR A 121 9.11 -9.95 -16.11
C THR A 121 9.17 -9.76 -17.63
N ARG A 122 8.40 -10.57 -18.37
CA ARG A 122 8.22 -10.57 -19.83
C ARG A 122 7.08 -9.66 -20.31
N CYS A 123 6.16 -9.24 -19.43
CA CYS A 123 5.05 -8.38 -19.84
C CYS A 123 5.50 -6.92 -19.84
N GLN A 124 5.89 -6.42 -21.01
CA GLN A 124 5.88 -4.99 -21.28
C GLN A 124 4.42 -4.54 -21.18
N LEU A 125 4.05 -3.91 -20.07
CA LEU A 125 2.73 -3.32 -19.92
C LEU A 125 2.67 -2.09 -20.82
N GLU A 126 1.79 -2.12 -21.82
CA GLU A 126 1.69 -1.03 -22.80
C GLU A 126 0.80 0.11 -22.29
N SER A 127 -0.18 -0.18 -21.43
CA SER A 127 -1.18 0.81 -20.99
C SER A 127 -1.69 0.58 -19.56
N TRP A 128 -1.98 1.68 -18.85
CA TRP A 128 -2.63 1.68 -17.53
C TRP A 128 -3.91 0.85 -17.46
N ASP A 129 -4.68 0.85 -18.56
CA ASP A 129 -5.99 0.21 -18.62
C ASP A 129 -5.92 -1.33 -18.57
N GLU A 130 -4.76 -1.91 -18.86
CA GLU A 130 -4.53 -3.37 -18.83
C GLU A 130 -4.26 -3.90 -17.42
N LEU A 131 -3.95 -3.01 -16.48
CA LEU A 131 -3.65 -3.37 -15.11
C LEU A 131 -4.91 -3.67 -14.30
N SER A 132 -4.88 -4.74 -13.52
CA SER A 132 -5.90 -5.00 -12.47
C SER A 132 -5.87 -3.89 -11.41
N ALA A 133 -7.00 -3.61 -10.75
CA ALA A 133 -7.08 -2.58 -9.71
C ALA A 133 -6.01 -2.70 -8.60
N PRO A 134 -5.70 -3.89 -8.05
CA PRO A 134 -4.64 -4.01 -7.04
C PRO A 134 -3.25 -3.64 -7.58
N ARG A 135 -2.94 -4.02 -8.84
CA ARG A 135 -1.67 -3.66 -9.49
C ARG A 135 -1.58 -2.15 -9.74
N ARG A 136 -2.67 -1.49 -10.10
CA ARG A 136 -2.73 -0.02 -10.24
C ARG A 136 -2.44 0.68 -8.90
N ALA A 137 -3.07 0.22 -7.82
CA ALA A 137 -2.85 0.79 -6.49
C ALA A 137 -1.41 0.60 -6.00
N ILE A 138 -0.81 -0.58 -6.22
CA ILE A 138 0.62 -0.82 -5.96
C ILE A 138 1.50 0.15 -6.74
N LEU A 139 1.28 0.28 -8.06
CA LEU A 139 2.10 1.16 -8.90
C LEU A 139 1.95 2.63 -8.52
N LEU A 140 0.74 3.08 -8.17
CA LEU A 140 0.53 4.43 -7.63
C LEU A 140 1.24 4.63 -6.29
N SER A 141 1.19 3.64 -5.39
CA SER A 141 1.90 3.71 -4.12
C SER A 141 3.41 3.87 -4.33
N LEU A 142 3.98 3.03 -5.19
CA LEU A 142 5.39 3.07 -5.58
C LEU A 142 5.78 4.41 -6.21
N PHE A 143 5.03 4.84 -7.22
CA PHE A 143 5.21 6.10 -7.93
C PHE A 143 5.20 7.28 -6.95
N CYS A 144 4.15 7.38 -6.12
CA CYS A 144 3.97 8.48 -5.19
C CYS A 144 5.06 8.50 -4.11
N ARG A 145 5.43 7.35 -3.53
CA ARG A 145 6.47 7.32 -2.49
C ARG A 145 7.86 7.62 -3.06
N ALA A 146 8.22 7.01 -4.19
CA ALA A 146 9.50 7.29 -4.85
C ALA A 146 9.63 8.78 -5.20
N TYR A 147 8.56 9.35 -5.77
CA TYR A 147 8.52 10.76 -6.13
C TYR A 147 8.61 11.65 -4.87
N GLY A 148 7.78 11.41 -3.85
CA GLY A 148 7.80 12.16 -2.60
C GLY A 148 9.16 12.15 -1.91
N MET A 149 9.81 10.99 -1.80
CA MET A 149 11.15 10.86 -1.19
C MET A 149 12.22 11.69 -1.93
N MET A 150 12.23 11.64 -3.27
CA MET A 150 13.15 12.45 -4.06
C MET A 150 12.94 13.95 -3.80
N LEU A 151 11.68 14.40 -3.76
CA LEU A 151 11.35 15.80 -3.49
C LEU A 151 11.75 16.24 -2.07
N THR A 152 11.48 15.43 -1.05
CA THR A 152 11.90 15.70 0.33
C THR A 152 13.43 15.82 0.43
N SER A 153 14.15 15.11 -0.43
CA SER A 153 15.62 15.16 -0.51
C SER A 153 16.15 16.32 -1.36
N GLY A 154 15.27 17.22 -1.80
CA GLY A 154 15.63 18.41 -2.58
C GLY A 154 15.87 18.15 -4.07
N VAL A 155 15.54 16.96 -4.59
CA VAL A 155 15.60 16.70 -6.03
C VAL A 155 14.58 17.61 -6.74
N PRO A 156 14.99 18.40 -7.76
CA PRO A 156 14.06 19.28 -8.46
C PRO A 156 12.87 18.54 -9.04
N ILE A 157 11.67 19.13 -8.95
CA ILE A 157 10.39 18.52 -9.38
C ILE A 157 10.45 17.97 -10.80
N ALA A 158 11.06 18.71 -11.74
CA ALA A 158 11.24 18.25 -13.10
C ALA A 158 12.09 16.98 -13.22
N GLN A 159 13.19 16.88 -12.47
CA GLN A 159 14.05 15.69 -12.48
C GLN A 159 13.35 14.52 -11.77
N ALA A 160 12.77 14.76 -10.60
CA ALA A 160 12.06 13.74 -9.83
C ALA A 160 10.86 13.17 -10.61
N SER A 161 10.14 14.00 -11.36
CA SER A 161 9.05 13.58 -12.26
C SER A 161 9.53 12.58 -13.31
N LEU A 162 10.66 12.85 -13.97
CA LEU A 162 11.21 11.97 -15.02
C LEU A 162 11.59 10.61 -14.44
N VAL A 163 12.21 10.59 -13.27
CA VAL A 163 12.60 9.34 -12.59
C VAL A 163 11.37 8.58 -12.11
N ALA A 164 10.38 9.28 -11.54
CA ALA A 164 9.13 8.67 -11.09
C ALA A 164 8.32 8.07 -12.26
N ALA A 165 8.40 8.66 -13.45
CA ALA A 165 7.73 8.15 -14.64
C ALA A 165 8.21 6.73 -15.06
N ASP A 166 9.41 6.31 -14.66
CA ASP A 166 9.94 4.96 -14.93
C ASP A 166 9.10 3.85 -14.27
N PHE A 167 8.33 4.17 -13.22
CA PHE A 167 7.40 3.24 -12.57
C PHE A 167 6.11 3.00 -13.38
N LEU A 168 5.81 3.87 -14.35
CA LEU A 168 4.57 3.84 -15.11
C LEU A 168 4.72 3.05 -16.42
N PRO A 169 3.63 2.51 -16.99
CA PRO A 169 3.62 1.97 -18.34
C PRO A 169 4.03 3.03 -19.37
N SER A 170 4.39 2.60 -20.59
CA SER A 170 4.98 3.49 -21.62
C SER A 170 4.12 4.70 -21.93
N LYS A 171 2.81 4.50 -22.14
CA LYS A 171 1.86 5.59 -22.45
C LYS A 171 1.80 6.66 -21.34
N GLU A 172 1.67 6.24 -20.08
CA GLU A 172 1.59 7.15 -18.94
C GLU A 172 2.95 7.80 -18.63
N ARG A 173 4.05 7.08 -18.86
CA ARG A 173 5.40 7.61 -18.77
C ARG A 173 5.62 8.75 -19.77
N GLU A 174 5.20 8.57 -21.02
CA GLU A 174 5.25 9.63 -22.04
C GLU A 174 4.40 10.85 -21.66
N ALA A 175 3.22 10.63 -21.06
CA ALA A 175 2.39 11.72 -20.55
C ALA A 175 3.12 12.53 -19.46
N MET A 176 3.80 11.86 -18.52
CA MET A 176 4.63 12.55 -17.52
C MET A 176 5.83 13.27 -18.14
N HIS A 177 6.47 12.71 -19.16
CA HIS A 177 7.55 13.39 -19.88
C HIS A 177 7.08 14.68 -20.56
N ARG A 178 5.90 14.67 -21.19
CA ARG A 178 5.29 15.87 -21.78
C ARG A 178 4.99 16.91 -20.71
N MET A 179 4.40 16.50 -19.59
CA MET A 179 4.12 17.41 -18.46
C MET A 179 5.40 18.11 -17.97
N VAL A 180 6.53 17.40 -17.88
CA VAL A 180 7.81 18.01 -17.48
C VAL A 180 8.29 19.08 -18.46
N GLN A 181 8.06 18.91 -19.78
CA GLN A 181 8.41 19.96 -20.75
C GLN A 181 7.58 21.21 -20.53
N VAL A 182 6.27 21.06 -20.37
CA VAL A 182 5.35 22.18 -20.10
C VAL A 182 5.69 22.89 -18.78
N MET A 183 6.06 22.15 -17.74
CA MET A 183 6.53 22.73 -16.48
C MET A 183 7.80 23.59 -16.65
N ARG A 184 8.69 23.22 -17.58
CA ARG A 184 9.90 24.00 -17.89
C ARG A 184 9.59 25.25 -18.69
N GLU A 185 8.55 25.20 -19.51
CA GLU A 185 8.08 26.32 -20.35
C GLU A 185 7.20 27.31 -19.57
N GLY A 186 6.76 26.96 -18.36
CA GLY A 186 5.99 27.83 -17.47
C GLY A 186 4.51 27.95 -17.85
N GLU A 187 4.00 27.01 -18.63
CA GLU A 187 2.60 26.99 -19.08
C GLU A 187 1.65 26.41 -18.01
N ASN A 188 0.34 26.55 -18.24
CA ASN A 188 -0.69 26.16 -17.29
C ASN A 188 -0.76 24.63 -17.11
N LEU A 189 -0.42 24.17 -15.90
CA LEU A 189 -0.40 22.76 -15.51
C LEU A 189 -1.79 22.10 -15.53
N GLU A 190 -2.87 22.87 -15.38
CA GLU A 190 -4.22 22.36 -15.18
C GLU A 190 -4.77 21.60 -16.40
N ALA A 191 -4.43 22.08 -17.61
CA ALA A 191 -4.81 21.43 -18.87
C ALA A 191 -4.15 20.04 -19.03
N LEU A 192 -2.89 19.89 -18.60
CA LEU A 192 -2.17 18.61 -18.66
C LEU A 192 -2.48 17.67 -17.50
N MET A 193 -2.81 18.20 -16.33
CA MET A 193 -3.31 17.37 -15.23
C MET A 193 -4.60 16.64 -15.61
N ALA A 194 -5.41 17.20 -16.51
CA ALA A 194 -6.57 16.51 -17.08
C ALA A 194 -6.19 15.31 -17.98
N GLU A 195 -5.00 15.32 -18.59
CA GLU A 195 -4.48 14.20 -19.40
C GLU A 195 -3.93 13.05 -18.54
N LEU A 196 -3.56 13.31 -17.27
CA LEU A 196 -3.09 12.30 -16.32
C LEU A 196 -4.26 11.46 -15.76
N THR A 197 -4.95 10.77 -16.66
CA THR A 197 -6.10 9.90 -16.34
C THR A 197 -5.74 8.73 -15.42
N PHE A 198 -4.47 8.34 -15.38
CA PHE A 198 -3.97 7.31 -14.46
C PHE A 198 -3.99 7.77 -12.99
N LEU A 199 -3.92 9.08 -12.72
CA LEU A 199 -4.07 9.64 -11.38
C LEU A 199 -5.57 9.81 -11.06
N PRO A 200 -6.08 9.17 -9.99
CA PRO A 200 -7.44 9.41 -9.50
C PRO A 200 -7.68 10.88 -9.14
N PRO A 201 -8.96 11.35 -9.10
CA PRO A 201 -9.29 12.75 -8.83
C PRO A 201 -8.65 13.32 -7.55
N ILE A 202 -8.61 12.54 -6.46
CA ILE A 202 -7.99 12.96 -5.21
C ILE A 202 -6.48 13.17 -5.36
N ALA A 203 -5.79 12.30 -6.09
CA ALA A 203 -4.37 12.44 -6.34
C ALA A 203 -4.07 13.64 -7.22
N ARG A 204 -4.89 13.92 -8.24
CA ARG A 204 -4.75 15.15 -9.04
C ARG A 204 -4.94 16.40 -8.19
N GLY A 205 -5.95 16.40 -7.32
CA GLY A 205 -6.21 17.49 -6.38
C GLY A 205 -5.05 17.73 -5.42
N MET A 206 -4.53 16.66 -4.79
CA MET A 206 -3.38 16.73 -3.89
C MET A 206 -2.08 17.10 -4.61
N TYR A 207 -1.89 16.65 -5.86
CA TYR A 207 -0.76 17.06 -6.69
C TYR A 207 -0.81 18.56 -6.95
N ARG A 208 -1.96 19.07 -7.42
CA ARG A 208 -2.17 20.49 -7.68
C ARG A 208 -1.96 21.34 -6.41
N LEU A 209 -2.63 20.97 -5.32
CA LEU A 209 -2.49 21.66 -4.03
C LEU A 209 -1.04 21.65 -3.56
N GLY A 210 -0.35 20.52 -3.68
CA GLY A 210 1.05 20.37 -3.32
C GLY A 210 1.97 21.23 -4.17
N THR A 211 1.73 21.34 -5.48
CA THR A 211 2.51 22.23 -6.36
C THR A 211 2.30 23.71 -6.05
N GLU A 212 1.07 24.12 -5.75
CA GLU A 212 0.73 25.52 -5.45
C GLU A 212 1.29 25.96 -4.09
N THR A 213 1.25 25.07 -3.11
CA THR A 213 1.70 25.35 -1.73
C THR A 213 3.17 25.02 -1.47
N GLY A 214 3.85 24.39 -2.44
CA GLY A 214 5.21 23.89 -2.26
C GLY A 214 5.33 22.68 -1.32
N THR A 215 4.23 21.96 -1.07
CA THR A 215 4.16 20.79 -0.18
C THR A 215 3.91 19.47 -0.93
N LEU A 216 4.26 19.44 -2.22
CA LEU A 216 4.04 18.29 -3.11
C LEU A 216 4.68 17.00 -2.59
N ASP A 217 5.85 17.11 -1.98
CA ASP A 217 6.56 16.01 -1.33
C ASP A 217 5.67 15.31 -0.27
N THR A 218 5.10 16.08 0.64
CA THR A 218 4.24 15.59 1.73
C THR A 218 2.94 15.03 1.17
N CYS A 219 2.36 15.69 0.17
CA CYS A 219 1.16 15.20 -0.51
C CYS A 219 1.39 13.83 -1.18
N LEU A 220 2.51 13.67 -1.89
CA LEU A 220 2.86 12.42 -2.56
C LEU A 220 3.17 11.30 -1.57
N LEU A 221 3.87 11.57 -0.47
CA LEU A 221 4.10 10.55 0.56
C LEU A 221 2.76 10.05 1.16
N LYS A 222 1.84 10.96 1.47
CA LYS A 222 0.50 10.61 1.97
C LYS A 222 -0.33 9.81 0.96
N LEU A 223 -0.29 10.20 -0.33
CA LEU A 223 -0.94 9.43 -1.40
C LEU A 223 -0.32 8.03 -1.52
N GLY A 224 1.00 7.93 -1.37
CA GLY A 224 1.74 6.68 -1.34
C GLY A 224 1.22 5.69 -0.30
N ASP A 225 1.03 6.18 0.93
CA ASP A 225 0.46 5.41 2.03
C ASP A 225 -1.00 5.04 1.78
N LEU A 226 -1.80 6.00 1.30
CA LEU A 226 -3.20 5.78 0.96
C LEU A 226 -3.37 4.64 -0.06
N TYR A 227 -2.60 4.65 -1.15
CA TYR A 227 -2.66 3.61 -2.16
C TYR A 227 -2.10 2.27 -1.69
N ARG A 228 -1.09 2.28 -0.80
CA ARG A 228 -0.63 1.05 -0.14
C ARG A 228 -1.75 0.41 0.68
N TYR A 229 -2.47 1.22 1.45
CA TYR A 229 -3.60 0.75 2.25
C TYR A 229 -4.74 0.24 1.37
N GLU A 230 -5.01 0.89 0.24
CA GLU A 230 -6.00 0.41 -0.73
C GLU A 230 -5.73 -1.02 -1.20
N VAL A 231 -4.47 -1.39 -1.46
CA VAL A 231 -4.08 -2.76 -1.84
C VAL A 231 -4.42 -3.75 -0.73
N MET A 232 -4.11 -3.39 0.51
CA MET A 232 -4.39 -4.22 1.69
C MET A 232 -5.90 -4.45 1.86
N TYR A 233 -6.70 -3.39 1.75
CA TYR A 233 -8.15 -3.47 1.82
C TYR A 233 -8.75 -4.32 0.70
N GLN A 234 -8.32 -4.09 -0.54
CA GLN A 234 -8.81 -4.81 -1.71
C GLN A 234 -8.57 -6.33 -1.64
N ARG A 235 -7.52 -6.77 -0.93
CA ARG A 235 -7.19 -8.20 -0.73
C ARG A 235 -7.78 -8.81 0.53
N ALA A 236 -7.85 -8.08 1.64
CA ALA A 236 -8.45 -8.56 2.88
C ALA A 236 -9.98 -8.72 2.75
N LEU A 237 -10.61 -7.90 1.91
CA LEU A 237 -12.06 -7.92 1.67
C LEU A 237 -12.35 -7.98 0.15
N PRO A 238 -12.13 -9.13 -0.53
CA PRO A 238 -12.34 -9.26 -1.98
C PRO A 238 -13.78 -8.95 -2.39
N GLU A 239 -14.76 -9.25 -1.52
CA GLU A 239 -16.19 -8.99 -1.74
C GLU A 239 -16.55 -7.49 -1.63
N ALA A 240 -15.74 -6.68 -0.93
CA ALA A 240 -15.87 -5.21 -0.89
C ALA A 240 -14.94 -4.50 -1.88
N SER A 241 -14.26 -5.26 -2.75
CA SER A 241 -13.21 -4.78 -3.64
C SER A 241 -13.77 -4.08 -4.88
N TYR A 242 -14.55 -3.03 -4.64
CA TYR A 242 -14.69 -1.91 -5.55
C TYR A 242 -13.70 -0.88 -5.02
N GLY A 243 -12.68 -0.53 -5.80
CA GLY A 243 -11.60 0.36 -5.35
C GLY A 243 -12.12 1.59 -4.62
N LEU A 244 -11.32 2.14 -3.71
CA LEU A 244 -11.67 3.33 -2.93
C LEU A 244 -12.12 4.50 -3.83
N PHE A 245 -11.83 4.44 -5.13
CA PHE A 245 -12.10 5.48 -6.12
C PHE A 245 -13.02 5.08 -7.29
N ARG A 246 -13.64 3.88 -7.31
CA ARG A 246 -14.75 3.58 -8.24
C ARG A 246 -16.09 3.65 -7.51
N PHE A 247 -16.92 4.58 -7.96
CA PHE A 247 -18.30 4.81 -7.53
C PHE A 247 -19.28 3.80 -8.16
N THR A 248 -20.40 3.63 -7.44
CA THR A 248 -21.68 2.94 -7.72
C THR A 248 -21.82 1.45 -7.30
N PRO A 249 -23.02 1.07 -6.80
CA PRO A 249 -23.20 0.39 -5.50
C PRO A 249 -23.81 -1.01 -5.60
N ASP A 250 -23.85 -1.74 -4.46
CA ASP A 250 -24.97 -2.63 -4.12
C ASP A 250 -25.22 -2.75 -2.59
N VAL A 251 -24.49 -2.01 -1.74
CA VAL A 251 -24.77 -1.98 -0.28
C VAL A 251 -24.82 -0.54 0.18
N VAL A 252 -26.04 -0.07 0.44
CA VAL A 252 -26.35 1.27 0.94
C VAL A 252 -26.74 1.10 2.41
N MET A 253 -25.99 1.68 3.34
CA MET A 253 -26.66 2.17 4.55
C MET A 253 -27.56 3.29 4.06
N GLU A 254 -28.87 3.19 4.29
CA GLU A 254 -29.86 4.15 3.75
C GLU A 254 -29.52 5.62 4.11
N GLU A 255 -28.70 5.83 5.14
CA GLU A 255 -28.10 7.12 5.48
C GLU A 255 -26.57 7.11 5.24
N THR A 256 -26.11 7.91 4.29
CA THR A 256 -24.71 8.28 4.14
C THR A 256 -24.31 9.24 5.24
N MET A 257 -23.35 8.85 6.09
CA MET A 257 -22.75 9.77 7.05
C MET A 257 -21.69 10.63 6.34
N GLU A 258 -22.00 11.90 6.12
CA GLU A 258 -21.01 12.91 5.75
C GLU A 258 -20.40 13.47 7.05
N CYS A 259 -19.10 13.23 7.26
CA CYS A 259 -18.32 13.93 8.27
C CYS A 259 -17.48 14.99 7.54
N ASP A 260 -17.62 16.27 7.92
CA ASP A 260 -17.11 17.47 7.22
C ASP A 260 -15.60 17.50 6.88
N GLN A 261 -14.81 16.49 7.28
CA GLN A 261 -13.36 16.46 7.13
C GLN A 261 -12.78 15.19 6.48
N TYR A 262 -13.52 14.09 6.35
CA TYR A 262 -12.99 12.82 5.80
C TYR A 262 -14.04 12.00 5.05
N ASP A 263 -13.65 11.41 3.93
CA ASP A 263 -14.46 10.41 3.22
C ASP A 263 -14.44 9.07 3.98
N MET A 264 -15.49 8.80 4.75
CA MET A 264 -15.62 7.63 5.60
C MET A 264 -16.16 6.38 4.87
N ARG A 265 -16.48 6.49 3.57
CA ARG A 265 -17.05 5.39 2.76
C ARG A 265 -16.19 4.10 2.74
N PRO A 266 -14.85 4.14 2.72
CA PRO A 266 -14.03 2.93 2.78
C PRO A 266 -14.18 2.18 4.11
N ILE A 267 -14.25 2.92 5.21
CA ILE A 267 -14.44 2.37 6.55
C ILE A 267 -15.86 1.84 6.72
N GLN A 268 -16.86 2.55 6.19
CA GLN A 268 -18.24 2.08 6.11
C GLN A 268 -18.35 0.76 5.35
N ARG A 269 -17.67 0.62 4.20
CA ARG A 269 -17.62 -0.65 3.45
C ARG A 269 -16.99 -1.76 4.27
N MET A 270 -15.87 -1.48 4.95
CA MET A 270 -15.24 -2.46 5.84
C MET A 270 -16.20 -2.92 6.93
N VAL A 271 -16.88 -1.99 7.61
CA VAL A 271 -17.90 -2.30 8.62
C VAL A 271 -19.03 -3.15 8.02
N ASN A 272 -19.52 -2.82 6.83
CA ASN A 272 -20.54 -3.61 6.15
C ASN A 272 -20.07 -5.06 5.90
N VAL A 273 -18.84 -5.28 5.46
CA VAL A 273 -18.31 -6.65 5.30
C VAL A 273 -18.20 -7.38 6.62
N LEU A 274 -17.72 -6.70 7.68
CA LEU A 274 -17.63 -7.32 9.00
C LEU A 274 -19.00 -7.78 9.48
N LEU A 275 -20.02 -6.93 9.32
CA LEU A 275 -21.40 -7.22 9.69
C LEU A 275 -21.99 -8.33 8.82
N GLU A 276 -21.80 -8.28 7.50
CA GLU A 276 -22.28 -9.32 6.59
C GLU A 276 -21.66 -10.69 6.89
N LYS A 277 -20.35 -10.72 7.14
CA LYS A 277 -19.65 -11.96 7.49
C LYS A 277 -20.16 -12.52 8.82
N ALA A 278 -20.38 -11.68 9.82
CA ALA A 278 -21.00 -12.08 11.09
C ALA A 278 -22.38 -12.70 10.86
N LEU A 279 -23.23 -12.04 10.08
CA LEU A 279 -24.59 -12.53 9.78
C LEU A 279 -24.58 -13.85 8.99
N LYS A 280 -23.66 -14.01 8.02
CA LYS A 280 -23.47 -15.26 7.26
C LYS A 280 -22.99 -16.40 8.16
N ALA A 281 -22.11 -16.11 9.12
CA ALA A 281 -21.59 -17.08 10.09
C ALA A 281 -22.57 -17.39 11.23
N GLY A 282 -23.65 -16.61 11.38
CA GLY A 282 -24.58 -16.73 12.51
C GLY A 282 -24.02 -16.19 13.83
N ALA A 283 -23.04 -15.29 13.75
CA ALA A 283 -22.45 -14.62 14.90
C ALA A 283 -23.35 -13.49 15.41
N ASP A 284 -23.50 -13.40 16.73
CA ASP A 284 -24.22 -12.33 17.42
C ASP A 284 -23.28 -11.21 17.90
N THR A 285 -21.97 -11.48 17.90
CA THR A 285 -20.96 -10.58 18.45
C THR A 285 -19.75 -10.49 17.51
N ILE A 286 -19.22 -9.29 17.32
CA ILE A 286 -17.93 -9.03 16.66
C ILE A 286 -17.04 -8.33 17.66
N LEU A 287 -15.87 -8.90 17.94
CA LEU A 287 -14.89 -8.33 18.84
C LEU A 287 -13.65 -7.91 18.06
N LEU A 288 -13.26 -6.64 18.22
CA LEU A 288 -12.11 -6.02 17.57
C LEU A 288 -11.06 -5.69 18.63
N VAL A 289 -9.93 -6.42 18.64
CA VAL A 289 -8.91 -6.31 19.69
C VAL A 289 -7.54 -5.99 19.09
N PRO A 290 -6.80 -4.99 19.61
CA PRO A 290 -5.41 -4.79 19.24
C PRO A 290 -4.51 -5.90 19.81
N ASP A 291 -3.67 -6.47 18.95
CA ASP A 291 -2.71 -7.53 19.28
C ASP A 291 -1.28 -6.97 19.40
N ASP A 292 -0.42 -7.72 20.10
CA ASP A 292 0.99 -7.41 20.36
C ASP A 292 1.81 -7.22 19.06
N GLU A 293 1.40 -7.88 17.97
CA GLU A 293 2.03 -7.78 16.65
C GLU A 293 1.64 -6.52 15.85
N LYS A 294 1.07 -5.50 16.48
CA LYS A 294 0.51 -4.32 15.79
C LYS A 294 -0.49 -4.73 14.69
N ARG A 295 -1.41 -5.64 15.02
CA ARG A 295 -2.57 -5.99 14.20
C ARG A 295 -3.86 -5.78 14.99
N LEU A 296 -4.97 -5.56 14.29
CA LEU A 296 -6.30 -5.51 14.86
C LEU A 296 -7.00 -6.84 14.55
N LEU A 297 -7.15 -7.67 15.57
CA LEU A 297 -7.84 -8.96 15.49
C LEU A 297 -9.34 -8.73 15.38
N VAL A 298 -9.98 -9.45 14.46
CA VAL A 298 -11.44 -9.55 14.36
C VAL A 298 -11.86 -10.95 14.75
N GLN A 299 -12.67 -11.04 15.78
CA GLN A 299 -13.24 -12.27 16.29
C GLN A 299 -14.76 -12.23 16.17
N TYR A 300 -15.35 -13.36 15.80
CA TYR A 300 -16.80 -13.52 15.71
C TYR A 300 -17.26 -14.46 16.83
N GLY A 301 -18.24 -13.99 17.61
CA GLY A 301 -18.87 -14.73 18.69
C GLY A 301 -20.11 -15.46 18.19
N ILE A 302 -20.13 -16.79 18.31
CA ILE A 302 -21.31 -17.62 18.01
C ILE A 302 -21.65 -18.37 19.29
N ALA A 303 -22.84 -18.14 19.86
CA ALA A 303 -23.30 -18.80 21.09
C ALA A 303 -22.30 -18.72 22.27
N GLY A 304 -21.53 -17.64 22.37
CA GLY A 304 -20.56 -17.39 23.43
C GLY A 304 -19.13 -17.90 23.17
N GLU A 305 -18.87 -18.61 22.06
CA GLU A 305 -17.51 -18.97 21.64
C GLU A 305 -16.96 -17.97 20.62
N MET A 306 -15.77 -17.43 20.89
CA MET A 306 -15.08 -16.48 20.00
C MET A 306 -14.15 -17.20 19.04
N GLN A 307 -14.33 -16.98 17.74
CA GLN A 307 -13.45 -17.51 16.70
C GLN A 307 -12.72 -16.36 16.00
N THR A 308 -11.38 -16.43 15.97
CA THR A 308 -10.57 -15.44 15.25
C THR A 308 -10.57 -15.79 13.78
N GLU A 309 -11.00 -14.87 12.93
CA GLU A 309 -11.11 -15.12 11.49
C GLU A 309 -10.34 -14.13 10.61
N LEU A 310 -10.03 -12.93 11.10
CA LEU A 310 -9.43 -11.89 10.27
C LEU A 310 -8.44 -11.04 11.07
N HIS A 311 -7.32 -10.72 10.43
CA HIS A 311 -6.34 -9.77 10.94
C HIS A 311 -6.39 -8.51 10.08
N LEU A 312 -6.86 -7.41 10.67
CA LEU A 312 -6.79 -6.09 10.07
C LEU A 312 -5.46 -5.43 10.45
N PRO A 313 -4.91 -4.55 9.60
CA PRO A 313 -3.71 -3.81 9.95
C PRO A 313 -4.04 -2.69 10.97
N MET A 314 -3.12 -2.40 11.90
CA MET A 314 -3.42 -1.47 13.02
C MET A 314 -3.75 -0.03 12.63
N PHE A 315 -3.31 0.44 11.47
CA PHE A 315 -3.69 1.78 11.00
C PHE A 315 -5.20 1.88 10.73
N ALA A 316 -5.91 0.77 10.50
CA ALA A 316 -7.35 0.75 10.32
C ALA A 316 -8.11 1.08 11.62
N ARG A 317 -7.46 0.91 12.78
CA ARG A 317 -8.08 1.11 14.12
C ARG A 317 -8.69 2.50 14.28
N GLN A 318 -7.89 3.55 14.06
CA GLN A 318 -8.32 4.90 14.39
C GLN A 318 -9.45 5.42 13.48
N PRO A 319 -9.39 5.23 12.15
CA PRO A 319 -10.52 5.53 11.27
C PRO A 319 -11.76 4.69 11.58
N LEU A 320 -11.60 3.39 11.90
CA LEU A 320 -12.70 2.51 12.28
C LEU A 320 -13.37 2.98 13.57
N TRP A 321 -12.60 3.38 14.58
CA TRP A 321 -13.14 3.83 15.86
C TRP A 321 -13.91 5.14 15.70
N GLN A 322 -13.33 6.06 14.92
CA GLN A 322 -14.02 7.30 14.57
C GLN A 322 -15.32 7.03 13.83
N PHE A 323 -15.32 6.12 12.85
CA PHE A 323 -16.53 5.75 12.13
C PHE A 323 -17.59 5.17 13.07
N LEU A 324 -17.23 4.18 13.89
CA LEU A 324 -18.19 3.53 14.77
C LEU A 324 -18.77 4.51 15.80
N ARG A 325 -17.94 5.40 16.37
CA ARG A 325 -18.41 6.47 17.28
C ARG A 325 -19.35 7.45 16.61
N VAL A 326 -19.03 7.86 15.38
CA VAL A 326 -19.90 8.73 14.59
C VAL A 326 -21.21 8.00 14.31
N TRP A 327 -21.13 6.76 13.87
CA TRP A 327 -22.27 5.90 13.51
C TRP A 327 -23.24 5.67 14.65
N THR A 328 -22.76 5.44 15.87
CA THR A 328 -23.61 5.27 17.05
C THR A 328 -23.81 6.54 17.88
N ASN A 329 -23.33 7.70 17.39
CA ASN A 329 -23.36 8.99 18.08
C ASN A 329 -22.75 8.95 19.50
N THR A 330 -21.60 8.30 19.64
CA THR A 330 -20.95 7.86 20.89
C THR A 330 -19.66 8.63 21.18
N PHE A 331 -19.61 9.91 20.81
CA PHE A 331 -18.39 10.74 20.91
C PHE A 331 -17.83 10.82 22.34
N ASP A 332 -18.70 10.89 23.36
CA ASP A 332 -18.33 10.97 24.79
C ASP A 332 -18.75 9.74 25.62
N GLN A 333 -19.37 8.75 24.99
CA GLN A 333 -19.90 7.57 25.67
C GLN A 333 -19.04 6.33 25.37
N ARG A 334 -19.11 5.32 26.25
CA ARG A 334 -18.46 4.01 26.02
C ARG A 334 -19.36 3.01 25.31
N GLU A 335 -20.64 3.33 25.17
CA GLU A 335 -21.64 2.47 24.56
C GLU A 335 -22.53 3.29 23.64
N GLY A 336 -22.88 2.71 22.50
CA GLY A 336 -23.71 3.32 21.48
C GLY A 336 -24.69 2.32 20.89
N HIS A 337 -25.86 2.80 20.47
CA HIS A 337 -26.88 1.97 19.86
C HIS A 337 -27.35 2.59 18.56
N ILE A 338 -27.53 1.76 17.54
CA ILE A 338 -28.12 2.18 16.26
C ILE A 338 -29.03 1.08 15.71
N ARG A 339 -30.20 1.49 15.23
CA ARG A 339 -31.03 0.63 14.39
C ARG A 339 -30.58 0.80 12.96
N THR A 340 -30.28 -0.30 12.28
CA THR A 340 -29.90 -0.24 10.87
C THR A 340 -30.52 -1.40 10.10
N ARG A 341 -30.48 -1.31 8.78
CA ARG A 341 -30.93 -2.35 7.88
C ARG A 341 -29.74 -2.88 7.08
N ILE A 342 -29.49 -4.18 7.16
CA ILE A 342 -28.41 -4.86 6.43
C ILE A 342 -29.01 -6.04 5.68
N ASN A 343 -28.83 -6.08 4.35
CA ASN A 343 -29.40 -7.11 3.46
C ASN A 343 -30.91 -7.34 3.68
N GLY A 344 -31.66 -6.27 3.90
CA GLY A 344 -33.11 -6.31 4.12
C GLY A 344 -33.55 -6.79 5.52
N ARG A 345 -32.62 -7.10 6.42
CA ARG A 345 -32.91 -7.41 7.83
C ARG A 345 -32.71 -6.16 8.69
N GLU A 346 -33.68 -5.86 9.55
CA GLU A 346 -33.49 -4.85 10.60
C GLU A 346 -32.67 -5.46 11.73
N LEU A 347 -31.67 -4.70 12.17
CA LEU A 347 -30.73 -5.10 13.20
C LEU A 347 -30.60 -3.98 14.22
N ASP A 348 -30.67 -4.35 15.50
CA ASP A 348 -30.28 -3.47 16.60
C ASP A 348 -28.79 -3.72 16.88
N VAL A 349 -27.97 -2.75 16.50
CA VAL A 349 -26.51 -2.82 16.67
C VAL A 349 -26.12 -2.04 17.92
N CYS A 350 -25.41 -2.70 18.82
CA CYS A 350 -24.83 -2.10 20.02
C CYS A 350 -23.30 -2.12 19.91
N ILE A 351 -22.65 -0.99 20.14
CA ILE A 351 -21.18 -0.86 20.07
C ILE A 351 -20.67 -0.44 21.44
N VAL A 352 -19.73 -1.19 21.98
CA VAL A 352 -19.08 -0.92 23.27
C VAL A 352 -17.58 -0.76 23.07
N PHE A 353 -17.03 0.35 23.54
CA PHE A 353 -15.61 0.66 23.56
C PHE A 353 -15.03 0.34 24.94
N ALA A 354 -13.97 -0.47 24.98
CA ALA A 354 -13.28 -0.84 26.22
C ALA A 354 -11.78 -0.56 26.14
N THR A 355 -11.19 -0.18 27.27
CA THR A 355 -9.74 0.09 27.34
C THR A 355 -9.00 -1.18 27.73
N GLU A 356 -8.15 -1.70 26.86
CA GLU A 356 -7.29 -2.86 27.10
C GLU A 356 -5.81 -2.43 27.27
N PRO A 357 -4.93 -3.28 27.83
CA PRO A 357 -3.50 -2.98 28.00
C PRO A 357 -2.80 -2.56 26.70
N ASN A 358 -3.24 -3.13 25.57
CA ASN A 358 -2.65 -2.92 24.24
C ASN A 358 -3.40 -1.88 23.38
N GLY A 359 -4.38 -1.19 23.96
CA GLY A 359 -5.16 -0.14 23.29
C GLY A 359 -6.66 -0.31 23.49
N GLU A 360 -7.47 0.55 22.86
CA GLU A 360 -8.92 0.44 22.94
C GLU A 360 -9.42 -0.74 22.08
N SER A 361 -10.29 -1.60 22.62
CA SER A 361 -11.02 -2.64 21.92
C SER A 361 -12.47 -2.20 21.66
N VAL A 362 -13.12 -2.84 20.69
CA VAL A 362 -14.52 -2.58 20.34
C VAL A 362 -15.29 -3.88 20.26
N THR A 363 -16.42 -3.94 20.94
CA THR A 363 -17.40 -5.03 20.83
C THR A 363 -18.62 -4.53 20.09
N ILE A 364 -19.03 -5.22 19.04
CA ILE A 364 -20.25 -4.95 18.27
C ILE A 364 -21.21 -6.12 18.50
N THR A 365 -22.34 -5.86 19.15
CA THR A 365 -23.40 -6.87 19.37
C THR A 365 -24.53 -6.64 18.37
N LEU A 366 -24.99 -7.72 17.74
CA LEU A 366 -26.05 -7.75 16.74
C LEU A 366 -27.28 -8.42 17.35
N LYS A 367 -28.41 -7.73 17.39
CA LYS A 367 -29.69 -8.25 17.90
C LYS A 367 -30.80 -8.18 16.86
#